data_AF-A0A6P0KVC4-F1
#
_entry.id   AF-A0A6P0KVC4-F1
#
_cell.length_a   1.000
_cell.length_b   1.000
_cell.length_c   1.000
_cell.angle_alpha   90.00
_cell.angle_beta   90.00
_cell.angle_gamma   90.00
#
_symmetry.space_group_name_H-M   'P 1'
#
loop_
_entity.id
_entity.type
_entity.pdbx_description
1 polymer ?
#
loop_
_entity_poly.entity_id
_entity_poly.type
_entity_poly.pdbx_seq_one_letter_code
_entity_poly.pdbx_strand_id
1 'polypeptide(L)' 'MTTKLPPITPGDILLEEFIKPFGISENQLAQDIHVPVTQINAILTLPASKDAGILRS' A
#
# COMPACT_ATOMS: atom_id res chain seq x y z
N MET A 1 -9.85 18.44 -21.83
CA MET A 1 -9.30 18.51 -20.46
C MET A 1 -8.94 17.09 -20.04
N THR A 2 -7.65 16.74 -19.95
CA THR A 2 -7.22 15.40 -19.50
C THR A 2 -7.04 15.43 -17.99
N THR A 3 -8.01 14.91 -17.24
CA THR A 3 -7.90 14.72 -15.79
C THR A 3 -6.92 13.58 -15.53
N LYS A 4 -5.77 13.88 -14.91
CA LYS A 4 -4.79 12.87 -14.50
C LYS A 4 -5.40 12.05 -13.36
N LEU A 5 -5.53 10.75 -13.55
CA LEU A 5 -5.96 9.85 -12.49
C LEU A 5 -4.89 9.82 -11.38
N PRO A 6 -5.29 9.67 -10.11
CA PRO A 6 -4.34 9.45 -9.04
C PRO A 6 -3.54 8.16 -9.34
N PRO A 7 -2.22 8.17 -9.08
CA PRO A 7 -1.41 6.97 -9.24
C PRO A 7 -1.82 5.89 -8.24
N ILE A 8 -1.83 4.63 -8.67
CA ILE A 8 -2.11 3.45 -7.84
C ILE A 8 -0.83 3.06 -7.11
N THR A 9 -0.89 2.87 -5.79
CA THR A 9 0.25 2.43 -4.98
C THR A 9 0.33 0.91 -4.87
N PRO A 10 1.51 0.34 -4.54
CA PRO A 10 1.61 -1.05 -4.11
C PRO A 10 0.71 -1.38 -2.91
N GLY A 11 0.49 -0.41 -2.00
CA GLY A 11 -0.41 -0.55 -0.86
C GLY A 11 -1.88 -0.72 -1.28
N ASP A 12 -2.33 0.07 -2.26
CA ASP A 12 -3.68 -0.04 -2.82
C ASP A 12 -3.90 -1.42 -3.45
N ILE A 13 -2.93 -1.90 -4.22
CA ILE A 13 -2.97 -3.24 -4.84
C ILE A 13 -3.02 -4.32 -3.75
N LEU A 14 -2.14 -4.23 -2.75
CA LEU A 14 -2.10 -5.20 -1.65
C LEU A 14 -3.44 -5.28 -0.89
N LEU A 15 -4.08 -4.13 -0.68
CA LEU A 15 -5.36 -4.06 0.01
C LEU A 15 -6.51 -4.63 -0.82
N GLU A 16 -6.64 -4.20 -2.08
CA GLU A 16 -7.78 -4.53 -2.93
C GLU A 16 -7.69 -5.93 -3.56
N GLU A 17 -6.48 -6.41 -3.86
CA GLU A 17 -6.29 -7.69 -4.57
C GLU A 17 -5.93 -8.86 -3.64
N PHE A 18 -5.51 -8.61 -2.40
CA PHE A 18 -5.10 -9.66 -1.46
C PHE A 18 -5.89 -9.58 -0.15
N ILE A 19 -5.74 -8.52 0.63
CA ILE A 19 -6.31 -8.44 1.99
C ILE A 19 -7.84 -8.56 1.97
N LYS A 20 -8.53 -7.73 1.16
CA LYS A 20 -10.00 -7.74 1.09
C LYS A 20 -10.56 -9.02 0.46
N PRO A 21 -10.06 -9.53 -0.69
CA PRO A 21 -10.61 -10.74 -1.30
C PRO A 21 -10.42 -11.99 -0.43
N PHE A 22 -9.29 -12.09 0.29
CA PHE A 22 -9.02 -13.23 1.18
C PHE A 22 -9.62 -13.05 2.59
N GLY A 23 -10.07 -11.84 2.95
CA GLY A 23 -10.66 -11.56 4.27
C GLY A 23 -9.66 -11.75 5.43
N ILE A 24 -8.37 -11.57 5.17
CA ILE A 24 -7.29 -11.74 6.14
C ILE A 24 -6.83 -10.38 6.69
N SER A 25 -6.18 -10.40 7.85
CA SER A 25 -5.50 -9.20 8.38
C SER A 25 -4.06 -9.10 7.85
N GLU A 26 -3.48 -7.91 7.95
CA GLU A 26 -2.05 -7.68 7.68
C GLU A 26 -1.15 -8.59 8.52
N ASN A 27 -1.50 -8.78 9.80
CA ASN A 27 -0.78 -9.68 10.71
C ASN A 27 -0.83 -11.13 10.23
N GLN A 28 -2.00 -11.58 9.76
CA GLN A 28 -2.16 -12.94 9.25
C GLN A 28 -1.31 -13.12 7.99
N LEU A 29 -1.39 -12.19 7.04
CA LEU A 29 -0.57 -12.22 5.83
C LEU A 29 0.93 -12.24 6.16
N ALA A 30 1.37 -11.41 7.10
CA ALA A 30 2.76 -11.33 7.53
C ALA A 30 3.25 -12.68 8.11
N GLN A 31 2.42 -13.33 8.93
CA GLN A 31 2.73 -14.64 9.49
C GLN A 31 2.80 -15.72 8.40
N ASP A 32 1.85 -15.74 7.47
CA ASP A 32 1.76 -16.76 6.42
C ASP A 32 3.00 -16.75 5.51
N ILE A 33 3.53 -15.57 5.21
CA ILE A 33 4.73 -15.42 4.37
C ILE A 33 6.03 -15.26 5.18
N HIS A 34 5.97 -15.44 6.50
CA HIS A 34 7.12 -15.39 7.42
C HIS A 34 7.91 -14.08 7.37
N VAL A 35 7.21 -12.94 7.30
CA VAL A 35 7.81 -11.60 7.36
C VAL A 35 7.34 -10.82 8.59
N PRO A 36 8.11 -9.84 9.07
CA PRO A 36 7.61 -8.91 10.08
C PRO A 36 6.40 -8.12 9.55
N VAL A 37 5.35 -7.98 10.38
CA VAL A 37 4.18 -7.14 10.04
C VAL A 37 4.56 -5.71 9.64
N THR A 38 5.65 -5.18 10.21
CA THR A 38 6.15 -3.84 9.87
C THR A 38 6.50 -3.69 8.39
N GLN A 39 6.87 -4.77 7.69
CA GLN A 39 7.11 -4.74 6.25
C GLN A 39 5.80 -4.59 5.46
N ILE A 40 4.72 -5.25 5.89
CA ILE A 40 3.39 -5.08 5.30
C ILE A 40 2.89 -3.66 5.50
N ASN A 41 3.01 -3.13 6.73
CA ASN A 41 2.57 -1.78 7.05
C ASN A 41 3.36 -0.72 6.26
N ALA A 42 4.66 -0.95 6.04
CA ALA A 42 5.47 -0.09 5.20
C ALA A 42 4.94 -0.05 3.77
N ILE A 43 4.61 -1.20 3.17
CA ILE A 43 4.05 -1.27 1.81
C ILE A 43 2.73 -0.50 1.72
N LEU A 44 1.85 -0.63 2.72
CA LEU A 44 0.57 0.07 2.76
C LEU A 44 0.70 1.58 2.92
N THR A 45 1.76 2.06 3.59
CA THR A 45 1.98 3.49 3.86
C THR A 45 2.78 4.19 2.76
N LEU A 46 3.34 3.44 1.79
CA LEU A 46 4.19 4.02 0.76
C LEU A 46 3.39 4.96 -0.16
N PRO A 47 3.79 6.25 -0.28
CA PRO A 47 3.13 7.16 -1.19
C PRO A 47 3.41 6.77 -2.64
N ALA A 48 2.44 7.04 -3.51
CA ALA A 48 2.52 6.74 -4.94
C ALA A 48 3.63 7.47 -5.71
N SER A 49 4.21 8.50 -5.09
CA SER A 49 5.38 9.22 -5.58
C SER A 49 6.07 9.90 -4.39
N LYS A 50 7.39 9.73 -4.29
CA LYS A 50 8.24 10.45 -3.32
C LYS A 50 8.38 11.95 -3.66
N ASP A 51 7.82 12.41 -4.78
CA ASP A 51 7.90 13.80 -5.25
C ASP A 51 6.76 14.69 -4.73
N ALA A 52 5.77 14.12 -4.01
CA ALA A 52 4.66 14.88 -3.45
C ALA A 52 5.05 15.75 -2.23
N GLY A 53 6.31 15.68 -1.78
CA GLY A 53 6.83 16.40 -0.60
C GLY A 53 7.43 17.78 -0.87
N ILE A 54 7.61 18.21 -2.12
CA ILE A 54 8.17 19.54 -2.44
C ILE A 54 7.03 20.57 -2.61
N LEU A 55 6.09 20.63 -1.67
CA LEU A 55 5.12 21.74 -1.52
C LEU A 55 4.81 22.00 -0.04
N ARG A 56 5.82 21.88 0.82
CA ARG A 56 5.79 22.45 2.18
C ARG A 56 7.08 23.25 2.38
N SER A 57 7.03 24.51 1.98
CA SER A 57 7.92 25.58 2.40
C SER A 57 7.05 26.77 2.76
#